data_AF-A0A4Q3JIA8-F1
#
_entry.id   AF-A0A4Q3JIA8-F1
#
_cell.length_a   1.000
_cell.length_b   1.000
_cell.length_c   1.000
_cell.angle_alpha   90.00
_cell.angle_beta   90.00
_cell.angle_gamma   90.00
#
_symmetry.space_group_name_H-M   'P 1'
#
loop_
_entity.id
_entity.type
_entity.pdbx_description
1 polymer ?
#
loop_
_entity_poly.entity_id
_entity_poly.type
_entity_poly.pdbx_seq_one_letter_code
_entity_poly.pdbx_strand_id
1 'polypeptide(L)'
;RPVVLMLDGIHPGEVEGKEASLALVRDLLDGRHPDWLDSIVLLVAPLFNPDGNDALDPANRRLDLARLSGQPGPVVGTRTQSHGINLNRDYLRQAAPEMRLLQERVCLPWAPDLTIDNHATNGSVHRFHMTVDIPHTGASGRPEPIAFMRERLVPDVMAAVRRRGLDSGWYGNFVEDERMLDARGEADPQAPVGLGWMTYPHHPRFGSNYRGLTGRLDLLLECYSYLPFEQRVQTASAWQIEALTWAAAHADDIRQVVAASDRPPARVAVRSRLEVADAPVDVLTRRPRTLDGEPVTLRLPHLARFVGTTVVERPAAYLVPPGLAAHLARHGLRVEPAGDATAHVEVARVESLGATEGRAILEAAQTGDVAVSWREQARRAPEGWSRVSTDQPHGAIAVYLCEPESDDGAVENGLVEAPAVGDEFPAWRVR
;
A
#
# COMPACT_ATOMS: atom_id res chain seq x y z
N ARG A 1 -13.76 -20.96 -3.30
CA ARG A 1 -12.82 -20.55 -2.23
C ARG A 1 -12.00 -19.35 -2.69
N PRO A 2 -12.07 -18.20 -2.01
CA PRO A 2 -11.11 -17.13 -2.25
C PRO A 2 -9.71 -17.55 -1.77
N VAL A 3 -8.68 -16.95 -2.36
CA VAL A 3 -7.29 -17.08 -1.91
C VAL A 3 -6.97 -15.93 -0.96
N VAL A 4 -6.55 -16.28 0.26
CA VAL A 4 -6.12 -15.32 1.29
C VAL A 4 -4.60 -15.43 1.45
N LEU A 5 -3.89 -14.32 1.29
CA LEU A 5 -2.45 -14.22 1.54
C LEU A 5 -2.20 -13.55 2.89
N MET A 6 -1.60 -14.27 3.83
CA MET A 6 -1.00 -13.70 5.04
C MET A 6 0.43 -13.29 4.72
N LEU A 7 0.73 -12.00 4.75
CA LEU A 7 2.05 -11.45 4.48
C LEU A 7 2.64 -10.88 5.76
N ASP A 8 3.83 -11.35 6.12
CA ASP A 8 4.54 -10.96 7.33
C ASP A 8 6.00 -10.59 7.04
N GLY A 9 6.59 -9.79 7.93
CA GLY A 9 8.02 -9.57 7.94
C GLY A 9 8.56 -8.87 6.68
N ILE A 10 7.73 -8.05 6.02
CA ILE A 10 8.21 -7.12 4.98
C ILE A 10 9.15 -6.07 5.58
N HIS A 11 8.86 -5.65 6.81
CA HIS A 11 9.80 -5.00 7.72
C HIS A 11 10.08 -5.93 8.91
N PRO A 12 11.22 -6.63 8.95
CA PRO A 12 11.55 -7.59 10.01
C PRO A 12 11.74 -6.99 11.41
N GLY A 13 11.64 -5.67 11.55
CA GLY A 13 11.49 -5.00 12.83
C GLY A 13 10.10 -5.16 13.47
N GLU A 14 9.09 -5.50 12.66
CA GLU A 14 7.65 -5.54 12.98
C GLU A 14 7.24 -7.02 13.10
N VAL A 15 7.71 -7.67 14.17
CA VAL A 15 7.82 -9.13 14.31
C VAL A 15 6.58 -9.84 14.86
N GLU A 16 5.60 -9.11 15.36
CA GLU A 16 4.42 -9.68 16.00
C GLU A 16 3.54 -10.50 15.04
N GLY A 17 3.39 -10.03 13.79
CA GLY A 17 2.61 -10.70 12.75
C GLY A 17 3.17 -12.08 12.44
N LYS A 18 4.50 -12.18 12.20
CA LYS A 18 5.15 -13.46 11.89
C LYS A 18 4.98 -14.49 13.00
N GLU A 19 5.11 -14.09 14.27
CA GLU A 19 4.97 -15.02 15.39
C GLU A 19 3.52 -15.49 15.53
N ALA A 20 2.55 -14.58 15.34
CA ALA A 20 1.13 -14.91 15.32
C ALA A 20 0.79 -15.86 14.15
N SER A 21 1.32 -15.61 12.96
CA SER A 21 1.10 -16.44 11.77
C SER A 21 1.69 -17.84 11.92
N LEU A 22 2.90 -17.97 12.47
CA LEU A 22 3.51 -19.28 12.75
C LEU A 22 2.73 -20.06 13.81
N ALA A 23 2.26 -19.39 14.87
CA ALA A 23 1.40 -20.01 15.88
C ALA A 23 0.06 -20.45 15.29
N LEU A 24 -0.54 -19.64 14.42
CA LEU A 24 -1.78 -19.97 13.70
C LEU A 24 -1.60 -21.20 12.81
N VAL A 25 -0.52 -21.26 12.02
CA VAL A 25 -0.25 -22.43 11.16
C VAL A 25 -0.06 -23.70 11.98
N ARG A 26 0.67 -23.64 13.10
CA ARG A 26 0.76 -24.76 14.05
C ARG A 26 -0.63 -25.20 14.51
N ASP A 27 -1.45 -24.26 14.94
CA ASP A 27 -2.78 -24.54 15.49
C ASP A 27 -3.74 -25.14 14.43
N LEU A 28 -3.64 -24.72 13.17
CA LEU A 28 -4.37 -25.31 12.03
C LEU A 28 -3.94 -26.76 11.78
N LEU A 29 -2.63 -27.04 11.82
CA LEU A 29 -2.09 -28.40 11.66
C LEU A 29 -2.50 -29.34 12.80
N ASP A 30 -2.73 -28.79 14.00
CA ASP A 30 -3.28 -29.50 15.16
C ASP A 30 -4.82 -29.66 15.10
N GLY A 31 -5.46 -29.25 14.00
CA GLY A 31 -6.89 -29.45 13.77
C GLY A 31 -7.80 -28.37 14.40
N ARG A 32 -7.26 -27.22 14.80
CA ARG A 32 -8.09 -26.06 15.19
C ARG A 32 -8.58 -25.33 13.94
N HIS A 33 -9.77 -24.71 14.03
CA HIS A 33 -10.44 -24.05 12.90
C HIS A 33 -10.57 -24.91 11.63
N PRO A 34 -10.96 -26.20 11.73
CA PRO A 34 -10.91 -27.13 10.59
C PRO A 34 -11.74 -26.64 9.40
N ASP A 35 -12.86 -25.97 9.68
CA ASP A 35 -13.83 -25.53 8.67
C ASP A 35 -13.33 -24.37 7.80
N TRP A 36 -12.27 -23.64 8.18
CA TRP A 36 -11.78 -22.53 7.36
C TRP A 36 -11.28 -23.01 6.00
N LEU A 37 -10.53 -24.12 5.97
CA LEU A 37 -9.87 -24.60 4.75
C LEU A 37 -10.85 -25.22 3.73
N ASP A 38 -12.08 -25.51 4.15
CA ASP A 38 -13.18 -25.86 3.25
C ASP A 38 -13.69 -24.63 2.47
N SER A 39 -13.54 -23.43 3.05
CA SER A 39 -14.05 -22.17 2.49
C SER A 39 -12.97 -21.32 1.81
N ILE A 40 -11.73 -21.32 2.30
CA ILE A 40 -10.64 -20.48 1.80
C ILE A 40 -9.40 -21.30 1.42
N VAL A 41 -8.55 -20.71 0.57
CA VAL A 41 -7.17 -21.17 0.37
C VAL A 41 -6.26 -20.20 1.09
N LEU A 42 -5.50 -20.66 2.09
CA LEU A 42 -4.58 -19.82 2.86
C LEU A 42 -3.15 -19.99 2.35
N LEU A 43 -2.53 -18.87 1.96
CA LEU A 43 -1.09 -18.76 1.69
C LEU A 43 -0.46 -17.96 2.83
N VAL A 44 0.70 -18.40 3.32
CA VAL A 44 1.43 -17.70 4.38
C VAL A 44 2.86 -17.44 3.91
N ALA A 45 3.23 -16.16 3.85
CA ALA A 45 4.58 -15.69 3.64
C ALA A 45 5.10 -15.11 4.97
N PRO A 46 5.62 -15.96 5.88
CA PRO A 46 5.87 -15.59 7.28
C PRO A 46 7.06 -14.64 7.45
N LEU A 47 7.93 -14.52 6.44
CA LEU A 47 9.08 -13.63 6.47
C LEU A 47 9.44 -13.23 5.04
N PHE A 48 9.00 -12.05 4.64
CA PHE A 48 9.22 -11.57 3.27
C PHE A 48 10.61 -10.94 3.06
N ASN A 49 11.21 -10.36 4.10
CA ASN A 49 12.56 -9.81 4.08
C ASN A 49 13.51 -10.63 4.99
N PRO A 50 14.05 -11.77 4.52
CA PRO A 50 14.92 -12.62 5.33
C PRO A 50 16.25 -11.93 5.69
N ASP A 51 16.87 -11.22 4.74
CA ASP A 51 18.14 -10.52 4.98
C ASP A 51 18.02 -9.47 6.09
N GLY A 52 16.94 -8.68 6.05
CA GLY A 52 16.67 -7.70 7.09
C GLY A 52 16.40 -8.34 8.45
N ASN A 53 15.78 -9.53 8.48
CA ASN A 53 15.50 -10.26 9.72
C ASN A 53 16.79 -10.70 10.42
N ASP A 54 17.75 -11.22 9.65
CA ASP A 54 18.99 -11.77 10.20
C ASP A 54 19.99 -10.67 10.60
N ALA A 55 19.78 -9.43 10.14
CA ALA A 55 20.49 -8.24 10.57
C ALA A 55 20.06 -7.76 11.97
N LEU A 56 20.08 -8.65 12.97
CA LEU A 56 19.70 -8.39 14.36
C LEU A 56 20.69 -7.43 15.04
N ASP A 57 20.17 -6.32 15.57
CA ASP A 57 20.96 -5.35 16.33
C ASP A 57 20.10 -4.74 17.46
N PRO A 58 20.57 -4.67 18.72
CA PRO A 58 19.84 -3.96 19.80
C PRO A 58 19.55 -2.48 19.52
N ALA A 59 20.26 -1.86 18.58
CA ALA A 59 19.98 -0.51 18.10
C ALA A 59 18.76 -0.46 17.16
N ASN A 60 18.43 -1.57 16.49
CA ASN A 60 17.25 -1.63 15.62
C ASN A 60 15.99 -1.46 16.46
N ARG A 61 15.16 -0.48 16.08
CA ARG A 61 13.89 -0.16 16.74
C ARG A 61 14.02 0.06 18.26
N ARG A 62 15.18 0.54 18.73
CA ARG A 62 15.33 1.05 20.10
C ARG A 62 14.27 2.13 20.35
N LEU A 63 13.50 1.98 21.43
CA LEU A 63 12.40 2.90 21.76
C LEU A 63 12.91 4.33 21.97
N ASP A 64 12.31 5.26 21.23
CA ASP A 64 12.50 6.71 21.35
C ASP A 64 11.14 7.39 21.18
N LEU A 65 10.51 7.73 22.31
CA LEU A 65 9.18 8.34 22.34
C LEU A 65 9.19 9.80 21.86
N ALA A 66 10.30 10.52 22.02
CA ALA A 66 10.41 11.90 21.54
C ALA A 66 10.39 11.94 20.00
N ARG A 67 10.92 10.89 19.36
CA ARG A 67 10.85 10.69 17.90
C ARG A 67 9.74 9.75 17.44
N LEU A 68 8.84 9.36 18.35
CA LEU A 68 7.72 8.45 18.11
C LEU A 68 8.11 7.20 17.32
N SER A 69 9.22 6.58 17.71
CA SER A 69 9.81 5.45 16.99
C SER A 69 10.28 4.33 17.92
N GLY A 70 10.47 3.16 17.32
CA GLY A 70 10.95 1.97 18.02
C GLY A 70 9.85 1.28 18.81
N GLN A 71 10.25 0.28 19.60
CA GLN A 71 9.33 -0.58 20.32
C GLN A 71 10.02 -1.28 21.50
N PRO A 72 9.30 -1.60 22.59
CA PRO A 72 9.75 -2.62 23.51
C PRO A 72 9.64 -4.01 22.86
N GLY A 73 10.55 -4.91 23.22
CA GLY A 73 10.51 -6.29 22.73
C GLY A 73 11.89 -6.87 22.47
N PRO A 74 11.97 -7.95 21.69
CA PRO A 74 13.23 -8.61 21.40
C PRO A 74 14.13 -7.74 20.54
N VAL A 75 15.39 -8.15 20.41
CA VAL A 75 16.26 -7.67 19.33
C VAL A 75 15.63 -8.06 18.00
N VAL A 76 15.58 -7.11 17.08
CA VAL A 76 14.93 -7.27 15.77
C VAL A 76 15.83 -6.83 14.62
N GLY A 77 15.38 -7.16 13.42
CA GLY A 77 16.05 -6.85 12.17
C GLY A 77 15.89 -5.41 11.68
N THR A 78 16.43 -5.13 10.49
CA THR A 78 16.34 -3.83 9.82
C THR A 78 15.03 -3.66 9.06
N ARG A 79 14.65 -2.41 8.78
CA ARG A 79 13.46 -2.10 7.96
C ARG A 79 13.64 -2.49 6.50
N THR A 80 14.84 -2.28 5.95
CA THR A 80 15.19 -2.58 4.55
C THR A 80 15.89 -3.93 4.44
N GLN A 81 15.91 -4.50 3.25
CA GLN A 81 16.78 -5.67 2.95
C GLN A 81 18.26 -5.24 2.85
N SER A 82 19.18 -6.20 2.65
CA SER A 82 20.64 -6.02 2.67
C SER A 82 21.21 -4.91 1.76
N HIS A 83 20.57 -4.59 0.63
CA HIS A 83 20.94 -3.50 -0.29
C HIS A 83 20.19 -2.19 -0.02
N GLY A 84 19.51 -2.06 1.12
CA GLY A 84 18.84 -0.82 1.52
C GLY A 84 17.50 -0.54 0.83
N ILE A 85 16.94 -1.49 0.07
CA ILE A 85 15.61 -1.31 -0.53
C ILE A 85 14.55 -1.57 0.54
N ASN A 86 13.60 -0.65 0.66
CA ASN A 86 12.37 -0.88 1.42
C ASN A 86 11.39 -1.67 0.55
N LEU A 87 11.15 -2.94 0.88
CA LEU A 87 10.22 -3.79 0.13
C LEU A 87 8.78 -3.25 0.13
N ASN A 88 8.35 -2.53 1.17
CA ASN A 88 7.05 -1.87 1.20
C ASN A 88 7.02 -0.53 0.44
N ARG A 89 8.03 -0.27 -0.41
CA ARG A 89 8.08 0.83 -1.40
C ARG A 89 8.49 0.33 -2.79
N ASP A 90 8.55 -0.99 -2.99
CA ASP A 90 9.14 -1.59 -4.18
C ASP A 90 8.09 -2.25 -5.09
N TYR A 91 6.79 -2.12 -4.80
CA TYR A 91 5.76 -2.84 -5.54
C TYR A 91 5.65 -2.45 -7.01
N LEU A 92 5.69 -1.14 -7.31
CA LEU A 92 5.77 -0.64 -8.69
C LEU A 92 7.18 -0.81 -9.28
N ARG A 93 8.22 -0.50 -8.51
CA ARG A 93 9.60 -0.53 -9.03
C ARG A 93 10.15 -1.93 -9.29
N GLN A 94 9.78 -2.90 -8.45
CA GLN A 94 10.30 -4.27 -8.41
C GLN A 94 11.83 -4.33 -8.58
N ALA A 95 12.56 -3.51 -7.82
CA ALA A 95 14.01 -3.50 -7.85
C ALA A 95 14.61 -4.72 -7.13
N ALA A 96 14.00 -5.13 -6.01
CA ALA A 96 14.48 -6.21 -5.17
C ALA A 96 14.08 -7.60 -5.72
N PRO A 97 14.96 -8.62 -5.60
CA PRO A 97 14.64 -9.98 -6.03
C PRO A 97 13.46 -10.58 -5.26
N GLU A 98 13.31 -10.27 -3.97
CA GLU A 98 12.19 -10.71 -3.13
C GLU A 98 10.87 -10.22 -3.70
N MET A 99 10.78 -8.94 -4.09
CA MET A 99 9.58 -8.39 -4.72
C MET A 99 9.25 -9.08 -6.03
N ARG A 100 10.25 -9.31 -6.89
CA ARG A 100 10.04 -10.05 -8.15
C ARG A 100 9.53 -11.47 -7.90
N LEU A 101 10.09 -12.16 -6.91
CA LEU A 101 9.67 -13.52 -6.55
C LEU A 101 8.28 -13.55 -5.95
N LEU A 102 7.92 -12.61 -5.08
CA LEU A 102 6.56 -12.48 -4.55
C LEU A 102 5.56 -12.32 -5.70
N GLN A 103 5.85 -11.44 -6.66
CA GLN A 103 4.98 -11.22 -7.81
C GLN A 103 4.90 -12.46 -8.71
N GLU A 104 6.04 -12.98 -9.19
CA GLU A 104 6.09 -14.08 -10.17
C GLU A 104 5.63 -15.42 -9.59
N ARG A 105 5.91 -15.71 -8.32
CA ARG A 105 5.71 -17.03 -7.72
C ARG A 105 4.49 -17.11 -6.82
N VAL A 106 3.98 -15.99 -6.33
CA VAL A 106 2.84 -15.96 -5.41
C VAL A 106 1.68 -15.15 -6.01
N CYS A 107 1.85 -13.84 -6.20
CA CYS A 107 0.74 -12.97 -6.55
C CYS A 107 0.17 -13.25 -7.94
N LEU A 108 1.00 -13.48 -8.96
CA LEU A 108 0.52 -13.78 -10.31
C LEU A 108 -0.09 -15.20 -10.43
N PRO A 109 0.53 -16.28 -9.91
CA PRO A 109 -0.03 -17.63 -10.06
C PRO A 109 -1.25 -17.89 -9.19
N TRP A 110 -1.30 -17.31 -7.98
CA TRP A 110 -2.38 -17.56 -7.03
C TRP A 110 -3.44 -16.45 -7.03
N ALA A 111 -3.11 -15.25 -7.49
CA ALA A 111 -3.99 -14.09 -7.53
C ALA A 111 -4.81 -13.88 -6.25
N PRO A 112 -4.17 -13.63 -5.09
CA PRO A 112 -4.86 -13.47 -3.81
C PRO A 112 -6.03 -12.50 -3.90
N ASP A 113 -7.19 -12.93 -3.44
CA ASP A 113 -8.41 -12.12 -3.40
C ASP A 113 -8.37 -11.14 -2.22
N LEU A 114 -7.78 -11.59 -1.10
CA LEU A 114 -7.55 -10.82 0.11
C LEU A 114 -6.10 -11.01 0.59
N THR A 115 -5.40 -9.92 0.83
CA THR A 115 -4.14 -9.93 1.58
C THR A 115 -4.37 -9.40 2.99
N ILE A 116 -3.80 -10.07 3.99
CA ILE A 116 -3.67 -9.56 5.35
C ILE A 116 -2.19 -9.19 5.51
N ASP A 117 -1.90 -7.89 5.55
CA ASP A 117 -0.55 -7.34 5.55
C ASP A 117 -0.19 -6.90 6.98
N ASN A 118 0.68 -7.66 7.65
CA ASN A 118 0.98 -7.45 9.07
C ASN A 118 2.20 -6.53 9.25
N HIS A 119 1.99 -5.44 9.99
CA HIS A 119 2.97 -4.42 10.35
C HIS A 119 2.84 -4.04 11.84
N ALA A 120 3.73 -3.16 12.28
CA ALA A 120 3.63 -2.47 13.56
C ALA A 120 3.74 -0.97 13.34
N THR A 121 2.79 -0.22 13.91
CA THR A 121 2.72 1.23 13.73
C THR A 121 3.99 1.89 14.25
N ASN A 122 4.46 2.92 13.54
CA ASN A 122 5.28 3.96 14.16
C ASN A 122 4.43 5.24 14.26
N GLY A 123 4.87 6.24 15.03
CA GLY A 123 4.44 7.61 14.76
C GLY A 123 3.31 8.21 15.60
N SER A 124 2.82 7.58 16.67
CA SER A 124 1.96 8.30 17.64
C SER A 124 1.79 7.57 18.97
N VAL A 125 1.51 8.34 20.04
CA VAL A 125 1.08 7.76 21.32
C VAL A 125 -0.45 7.71 21.35
N HIS A 126 -0.99 6.49 21.25
CA HIS A 126 -2.43 6.23 21.33
C HIS A 126 -2.72 5.04 22.26
N ARG A 127 -3.97 4.57 22.28
CA ARG A 127 -4.44 3.46 23.13
C ARG A 127 -5.15 2.35 22.36
N PHE A 128 -5.24 2.44 21.03
CA PHE A 128 -5.62 1.29 20.21
C PHE A 128 -4.59 0.17 20.37
N HIS A 129 -5.05 -1.08 20.35
CA HIS A 129 -4.17 -2.25 20.27
C HIS A 129 -3.71 -2.47 18.83
N MET A 130 -4.64 -2.30 17.88
CA MET A 130 -4.41 -2.38 16.45
C MET A 130 -5.02 -1.15 15.80
N THR A 131 -4.25 -0.50 14.94
CA THR A 131 -4.84 0.38 13.93
C THR A 131 -4.85 -0.35 12.60
N VAL A 132 -5.82 -0.06 11.74
CA VAL A 132 -5.98 -0.75 10.46
C VAL A 132 -6.25 0.22 9.34
N ASP A 133 -5.87 -0.16 8.14
CA ASP A 133 -6.23 0.57 6.93
C ASP A 133 -6.55 -0.36 5.76
N ILE A 134 -7.00 0.25 4.68
CA ILE A 134 -7.36 -0.37 3.41
C ILE A 134 -6.81 0.48 2.25
N PRO A 135 -6.79 -0.02 1.00
CA PRO A 135 -6.20 0.72 -0.11
C PRO A 135 -6.84 2.10 -0.32
N HIS A 136 -5.99 3.09 -0.59
CA HIS A 136 -6.37 4.48 -0.86
C HIS A 136 -6.56 4.80 -2.35
N THR A 137 -6.72 3.76 -3.18
CA THR A 137 -6.79 3.87 -4.64
C THR A 137 -8.22 4.03 -5.18
N GLY A 138 -9.17 4.53 -4.40
CA GLY A 138 -10.58 4.66 -4.81
C GLY A 138 -10.82 5.54 -6.05
N ALA A 139 -9.92 6.49 -6.32
CA ALA A 139 -9.96 7.32 -7.53
C ALA A 139 -9.10 6.77 -8.70
N SER A 140 -8.30 5.74 -8.43
CA SER A 140 -7.26 5.21 -9.32
C SER A 140 -7.58 3.80 -9.83
N GLY A 141 -8.16 2.98 -8.96
CA GLY A 141 -8.60 1.61 -9.20
C GLY A 141 -10.11 1.48 -9.09
N ARG A 142 -10.57 0.25 -8.90
CA ARG A 142 -11.98 -0.06 -8.73
C ARG A 142 -12.43 0.28 -7.30
N PRO A 143 -13.48 1.10 -7.10
CA PRO A 143 -13.90 1.51 -5.75
C PRO A 143 -14.62 0.39 -4.99
N GLU A 144 -15.17 -0.61 -5.68
CA GLU A 144 -16.04 -1.63 -5.08
C GLU A 144 -15.34 -2.48 -3.99
N PRO A 145 -14.10 -2.99 -4.18
CA PRO A 145 -13.40 -3.71 -3.12
C PRO A 145 -13.09 -2.82 -1.91
N ILE A 146 -12.73 -1.56 -2.13
CA ILE A 146 -12.43 -0.60 -1.06
C ILE A 146 -13.69 -0.29 -0.23
N ALA A 147 -14.82 -0.05 -0.90
CA ALA A 147 -16.11 0.16 -0.23
C ALA A 147 -16.52 -1.09 0.55
N PHE A 148 -16.40 -2.28 -0.04
CA PHE A 148 -16.68 -3.55 0.61
C PHE A 148 -15.87 -3.73 1.91
N MET A 149 -14.57 -3.42 1.89
CA MET A 149 -13.75 -3.51 3.11
C MET A 149 -14.16 -2.47 4.16
N ARG A 150 -14.40 -1.22 3.73
CA ARG A 150 -14.75 -0.11 4.61
C ARG A 150 -16.09 -0.28 5.31
N GLU A 151 -17.06 -0.84 4.60
CA GLU A 151 -18.45 -0.92 5.04
C GLU A 151 -18.79 -2.24 5.73
N ARG A 152 -18.05 -3.32 5.42
CA ARG A 152 -18.33 -4.67 5.94
C ARG A 152 -17.16 -5.29 6.67
N LEU A 153 -16.08 -5.63 5.94
CA LEU A 153 -14.97 -6.43 6.50
C LEU A 153 -14.36 -5.78 7.75
N VAL A 154 -13.89 -4.54 7.64
CA VAL A 154 -13.16 -3.88 8.73
C VAL A 154 -14.05 -3.64 9.95
N PRO A 155 -15.27 -3.05 9.83
CA PRO A 155 -16.15 -2.86 10.99
C PRO A 155 -16.52 -4.17 11.70
N ASP A 156 -16.83 -5.23 10.95
CA ASP A 156 -17.21 -6.53 11.52
C ASP A 156 -16.06 -7.16 12.31
N VAL A 157 -14.85 -7.15 11.74
CA VAL A 157 -13.65 -7.71 12.38
C VAL A 157 -13.24 -6.87 13.58
N MET A 158 -13.28 -5.52 13.49
CA MET A 158 -13.07 -4.65 14.66
C MET A 158 -14.04 -4.99 15.80
N ALA A 159 -15.32 -5.19 15.49
CA ALA A 159 -16.32 -5.56 16.50
C ALA A 159 -16.03 -6.93 17.13
N ALA A 160 -15.54 -7.89 16.33
CA ALA A 160 -15.15 -9.20 16.82
C ALA A 160 -13.92 -9.18 17.72
N VAL A 161 -12.87 -8.47 17.31
CA VAL A 161 -11.66 -8.29 18.10
C VAL A 161 -11.95 -7.51 19.39
N ARG A 162 -12.85 -6.51 19.35
CA ARG A 162 -13.29 -5.79 20.56
C ARG A 162 -13.96 -6.70 21.59
N ARG A 163 -14.71 -7.72 21.17
CA ARG A 163 -15.27 -8.74 22.10
C ARG A 163 -14.19 -9.55 22.81
N ARG A 164 -12.97 -9.58 22.28
CA ARG A 164 -11.77 -10.15 22.93
C ARG A 164 -11.06 -9.16 23.86
N GLY A 165 -11.61 -7.97 24.06
CA GLY A 165 -11.06 -6.93 24.94
C GLY A 165 -9.99 -6.05 24.27
N LEU A 166 -9.86 -6.11 22.95
CA LEU A 166 -8.84 -5.38 22.21
C LEU A 166 -9.48 -4.25 21.36
N ASP A 167 -9.29 -3.01 21.78
CA ASP A 167 -9.75 -1.84 21.01
C ASP A 167 -8.93 -1.64 19.73
N SER A 168 -9.62 -1.30 18.64
CA SER A 168 -9.01 -1.01 17.34
C SER A 168 -9.59 0.27 16.72
N GLY A 169 -8.85 0.87 15.79
CA GLY A 169 -9.25 2.10 15.09
C GLY A 169 -8.65 2.20 13.70
N TRP A 170 -9.05 3.23 12.94
CA TRP A 170 -8.44 3.51 11.64
C TRP A 170 -7.00 4.01 11.81
N TYR A 171 -6.10 3.55 10.95
CA TYR A 171 -4.71 3.97 10.92
C TYR A 171 -4.56 5.48 10.73
N GLY A 172 -3.55 6.02 11.39
CA GLY A 172 -3.09 7.37 11.19
C GLY A 172 -2.17 7.84 12.30
N ASN A 173 -1.73 9.08 12.19
CA ASN A 173 -0.94 9.79 13.18
C ASN A 173 -1.46 11.22 13.37
N PHE A 174 -1.07 11.86 14.48
CA PHE A 174 -1.42 13.27 14.70
C PHE A 174 -0.67 14.16 13.71
N VAL A 175 -1.38 15.02 12.98
CA VAL A 175 -0.80 15.92 11.96
C VAL A 175 0.32 16.80 12.53
N GLU A 176 0.17 17.25 13.77
CA GLU A 176 1.16 18.07 14.47
C GLU A 176 2.45 17.29 14.73
N ASP A 177 2.32 16.05 15.23
CA ASP A 177 3.45 15.20 15.56
C ASP A 177 4.22 14.85 14.27
N GLU A 178 3.52 14.47 13.19
CA GLU A 178 4.13 14.20 11.88
C GLU A 178 4.93 15.40 11.36
N ARG A 179 4.35 16.61 11.39
CA ARG A 179 5.05 17.84 10.96
C ARG A 179 6.33 18.10 11.74
N MET A 180 6.33 17.77 13.03
CA MET A 180 7.52 17.91 13.87
C MET A 180 8.60 16.89 13.49
N LEU A 181 8.22 15.64 13.24
CA LEU A 181 9.15 14.59 12.81
C LEU A 181 9.77 14.90 11.44
N ASP A 182 9.00 15.43 10.50
CA ASP A 182 9.52 15.82 9.17
C ASP A 182 10.51 16.97 9.23
N ALA A 183 10.27 17.90 10.15
CA ALA A 183 11.22 18.98 10.44
C ALA A 183 12.46 18.46 11.20
N ARG A 184 12.60 17.15 11.38
CA ARG A 184 13.65 16.47 12.18
C ARG A 184 13.66 16.94 13.63
N GLY A 185 12.52 17.40 14.13
CA GLY A 185 12.29 17.78 15.51
C GLY A 185 11.84 16.60 16.37
N GLU A 186 11.49 16.93 17.60
CA GLU A 186 10.92 15.99 18.58
C GLU A 186 9.47 16.37 18.84
N ALA A 187 8.60 15.37 19.00
CA ALA A 187 7.21 15.56 19.37
C ALA A 187 7.11 16.01 20.83
N ASP A 188 6.46 17.16 21.08
CA ASP A 188 6.16 17.60 22.44
C ASP A 188 4.87 16.90 22.92
N PRO A 189 4.94 16.00 23.92
CA PRO A 189 3.79 15.26 24.40
C PRO A 189 2.73 16.15 25.08
N GLN A 190 3.07 17.40 25.43
CA GLN A 190 2.14 18.40 25.99
C GLN A 190 1.51 19.28 24.91
N ALA A 191 2.11 19.37 23.72
CA ALA A 191 1.60 20.21 22.65
C ALA A 191 0.16 19.80 22.29
N PRO A 192 -0.74 20.76 22.02
CA PRO A 192 -2.10 20.43 21.62
C PRO A 192 -2.11 19.73 20.25
N VAL A 193 -3.00 18.75 20.11
CA VAL A 193 -3.31 18.09 18.83
C VAL A 193 -4.79 18.33 18.49
N GLY A 194 -5.05 18.77 17.27
CA GLY A 194 -6.37 19.21 16.81
C GLY A 194 -6.49 19.39 15.29
N LEU A 195 -5.37 19.46 14.56
CA LEU A 195 -5.35 19.60 13.10
C LEU A 195 -5.86 18.35 12.39
N GLY A 196 -5.70 17.17 12.99
CA GLY A 196 -6.35 15.94 12.53
C GLY A 196 -5.57 14.66 12.79
N TRP A 197 -6.20 13.56 12.43
CA TRP A 197 -5.65 12.21 12.37
C TRP A 197 -5.46 11.82 10.92
N MET A 198 -4.24 11.53 10.50
CA MET A 198 -3.85 11.48 9.09
C MET A 198 -3.25 10.13 8.72
N THR A 199 -3.73 9.55 7.62
CA THR A 199 -3.23 8.27 7.08
C THR A 199 -1.96 8.44 6.21
N TYR A 200 -1.42 7.34 5.71
CA TYR A 200 -0.25 7.23 4.84
C TYR A 200 -0.58 7.54 3.36
N PRO A 201 0.43 7.70 2.48
CA PRO A 201 0.24 8.12 1.09
C PRO A 201 -0.52 7.11 0.23
N HIS A 202 -1.18 7.60 -0.82
CA HIS A 202 -1.91 6.77 -1.79
C HIS A 202 -1.06 6.07 -2.86
N HIS A 203 0.25 6.32 -2.89
CA HIS A 203 1.15 5.84 -3.96
C HIS A 203 1.12 4.30 -4.10
N PRO A 204 0.98 3.74 -5.31
CA PRO A 204 0.98 2.30 -5.52
C PRO A 204 2.34 1.60 -5.32
N ARG A 205 3.42 2.32 -4.98
CA ARG A 205 4.67 1.71 -4.48
C ARG A 205 4.47 0.99 -3.14
N PHE A 206 3.43 1.35 -2.38
CA PHE A 206 3.00 0.69 -1.16
C PHE A 206 2.17 -0.54 -1.49
N GLY A 207 2.37 -1.64 -0.75
CA GLY A 207 1.71 -2.92 -1.06
C GLY A 207 0.20 -2.86 -1.07
N SER A 208 -0.39 -2.20 -0.05
CA SER A 208 -1.84 -2.05 0.06
C SER A 208 -2.44 -1.35 -1.15
N ASN A 209 -1.88 -0.19 -1.52
CA ASN A 209 -2.35 0.58 -2.67
C ASN A 209 -2.11 -0.15 -4.01
N TYR A 210 -0.97 -0.83 -4.16
CA TYR A 210 -0.70 -1.68 -5.34
C TYR A 210 -1.81 -2.72 -5.53
N ARG A 211 -2.16 -3.46 -4.47
CA ARG A 211 -3.18 -4.51 -4.52
C ARG A 211 -4.57 -3.91 -4.78
N GLY A 212 -4.91 -2.79 -4.14
CA GLY A 212 -6.14 -2.06 -4.45
C GLY A 212 -6.23 -1.59 -5.91
N LEU A 213 -5.12 -1.13 -6.50
CA LEU A 213 -5.04 -0.75 -7.91
C LEU A 213 -5.35 -1.92 -8.86
N THR A 214 -5.07 -3.16 -8.41
CA THR A 214 -5.38 -4.40 -9.14
C THR A 214 -6.77 -4.98 -8.85
N GLY A 215 -7.63 -4.26 -8.14
CA GLY A 215 -8.99 -4.71 -7.82
C GLY A 215 -9.06 -5.79 -6.73
N ARG A 216 -8.00 -5.92 -5.92
CA ARG A 216 -7.89 -6.90 -4.82
C ARG A 216 -8.12 -6.22 -3.46
N LEU A 217 -8.51 -7.02 -2.47
CA LEU A 217 -8.69 -6.58 -1.10
C LEU A 217 -7.34 -6.63 -0.37
N ASP A 218 -7.07 -5.64 0.47
CA ASP A 218 -5.87 -5.61 1.32
C ASP A 218 -6.22 -5.03 2.69
N LEU A 219 -6.04 -5.83 3.73
CA LEU A 219 -6.21 -5.44 5.11
C LEU A 219 -4.82 -5.16 5.70
N LEU A 220 -4.48 -3.88 5.81
CA LEU A 220 -3.27 -3.43 6.48
C LEU A 220 -3.50 -3.43 8.00
N LEU A 221 -2.71 -4.21 8.71
CA LEU A 221 -2.72 -4.30 10.17
C LEU A 221 -1.48 -3.59 10.72
N GLU A 222 -1.67 -2.55 11.52
CA GLU A 222 -0.60 -1.75 12.13
C GLU A 222 -0.70 -1.89 13.66
N CYS A 223 -0.04 -2.92 14.18
CA CYS A 223 -0.09 -3.23 15.62
C CYS A 223 0.57 -2.12 16.42
N TYR A 224 0.00 -1.73 17.56
CA TYR A 224 0.56 -0.64 18.35
C TYR A 224 1.95 -1.00 18.90
N SER A 225 2.99 -0.35 18.38
CA SER A 225 4.39 -0.71 18.64
C SER A 225 4.79 -0.56 20.11
N TYR A 226 4.14 0.30 20.89
CA TYR A 226 4.49 0.54 22.29
C TYR A 226 3.85 -0.46 23.27
N LEU A 227 3.04 -1.39 22.80
CA LEU A 227 2.61 -2.52 23.61
C LEU A 227 3.80 -3.45 23.92
N PRO A 228 3.82 -4.09 25.11
CA PRO A 228 4.72 -5.21 25.37
C PRO A 228 4.64 -6.25 24.25
N PHE A 229 5.77 -6.84 23.87
CA PHE A 229 5.85 -7.74 22.71
C PHE A 229 4.82 -8.88 22.76
N GLU A 230 4.64 -9.53 23.93
CA GLU A 230 3.62 -10.58 24.08
C GLU A 230 2.21 -10.07 23.73
N GLN A 231 1.85 -8.87 24.18
CA GLN A 231 0.56 -8.27 23.88
C GLN A 231 0.44 -7.89 22.39
N ARG A 232 1.54 -7.54 21.72
CA ARG A 232 1.55 -7.34 20.26
C ARG A 232 1.25 -8.64 19.52
N VAL A 233 1.89 -9.75 19.90
CA VAL A 233 1.60 -11.08 19.32
C VAL A 233 0.15 -11.49 19.56
N GLN A 234 -0.37 -11.30 20.79
CA GLN A 234 -1.78 -11.58 21.10
C GLN A 234 -2.75 -10.73 20.26
N THR A 235 -2.42 -9.46 20.06
CA THR A 235 -3.24 -8.55 19.26
C THR A 235 -3.24 -8.94 17.79
N ALA A 236 -2.06 -9.21 17.21
CA ALA A 236 -1.93 -9.68 15.84
C ALA A 236 -2.69 -11.02 15.64
N SER A 237 -2.50 -11.98 16.56
CA SER A 237 -3.20 -13.28 16.52
C SER A 237 -4.73 -13.12 16.55
N ALA A 238 -5.26 -12.25 17.42
CA ALA A 238 -6.70 -12.01 17.47
C ALA A 238 -7.24 -11.46 16.15
N TRP A 239 -6.54 -10.50 15.53
CA TRP A 239 -6.92 -9.95 14.23
C TRP A 239 -6.83 -10.98 13.10
N GLN A 240 -5.75 -11.75 13.03
CA GLN A 240 -5.58 -12.81 12.03
C GLN A 240 -6.70 -13.85 12.14
N ILE A 241 -7.03 -14.31 13.35
CA ILE A 241 -8.10 -15.29 13.58
C ILE A 241 -9.47 -14.73 13.19
N GLU A 242 -9.82 -13.52 13.63
CA GLU A 242 -11.13 -12.94 13.33
C GLU A 242 -11.27 -12.55 11.85
N ALA A 243 -10.21 -12.08 11.20
CA ALA A 243 -10.20 -11.79 9.77
C ALA A 243 -10.38 -13.08 8.94
N LEU A 244 -9.68 -14.17 9.29
CA LEU A 244 -9.84 -15.46 8.60
C LEU A 244 -11.20 -16.10 8.86
N THR A 245 -11.72 -15.99 10.09
CA THR A 245 -13.09 -16.41 10.42
C THR A 245 -14.11 -15.67 9.56
N TRP A 246 -13.98 -14.35 9.47
CA TRP A 246 -14.85 -13.52 8.65
C TRP A 246 -14.73 -13.86 7.17
N ALA A 247 -13.51 -14.03 6.65
CA ALA A 247 -13.26 -14.38 5.26
C ALA A 247 -13.83 -15.77 4.90
N ALA A 248 -13.72 -16.75 5.79
CA ALA A 248 -14.32 -18.07 5.60
C ALA A 248 -15.86 -18.01 5.58
N ALA A 249 -16.47 -17.17 6.42
CA ALA A 249 -17.92 -16.97 6.44
C ALA A 249 -18.47 -16.17 5.25
N HIS A 250 -17.63 -15.34 4.61
CA HIS A 250 -17.99 -14.46 3.49
C HIS A 250 -17.23 -14.78 2.20
N ALA A 251 -16.88 -16.05 2.02
CA ALA A 251 -16.01 -16.52 0.94
C ALA A 251 -16.56 -16.17 -0.47
N ASP A 252 -17.86 -16.30 -0.67
CA ASP A 252 -18.50 -15.99 -1.96
C ASP A 252 -18.59 -14.49 -2.22
N ASP A 253 -18.87 -13.68 -1.19
CA ASP A 253 -18.89 -12.21 -1.28
C ASP A 253 -17.52 -11.67 -1.73
N ILE A 254 -16.43 -12.18 -1.13
CA ILE A 254 -15.05 -11.83 -1.50
C ILE A 254 -14.78 -12.16 -2.98
N ARG A 255 -15.12 -13.37 -3.42
CA ARG A 255 -14.91 -13.77 -4.81
C ARG A 255 -15.73 -12.92 -5.78
N GLN A 256 -16.97 -12.61 -5.41
CA GLN A 256 -17.87 -11.84 -6.26
C GLN A 256 -17.36 -10.39 -6.44
N VAL A 257 -16.97 -9.72 -5.35
CA VAL A 257 -16.49 -8.33 -5.45
C VAL A 257 -15.19 -8.26 -6.24
N VAL A 258 -14.25 -9.19 -6.02
CA VAL A 258 -12.99 -9.22 -6.76
C VAL A 258 -13.22 -9.54 -8.24
N ALA A 259 -14.06 -10.52 -8.57
CA ALA A 259 -14.37 -10.85 -9.96
C ALA A 259 -15.07 -9.70 -10.71
N ALA A 260 -15.93 -8.94 -10.03
CA ALA A 260 -16.58 -7.75 -10.61
C ALA A 260 -15.61 -6.58 -10.85
N SER A 261 -14.42 -6.62 -10.25
CA SER A 261 -13.39 -5.59 -10.29
C SER A 261 -12.13 -5.98 -11.09
N ASP A 262 -12.20 -7.06 -11.89
CA ASP A 262 -11.06 -7.57 -12.68
C ASP A 262 -10.49 -6.55 -13.69
N ARG A 263 -11.33 -5.64 -14.19
CA ARG A 263 -10.93 -4.61 -15.18
C ARG A 263 -10.80 -3.24 -14.55
N PRO A 264 -9.75 -2.47 -14.94
CA PRO A 264 -9.55 -1.12 -14.42
C PRO A 264 -10.69 -0.18 -14.83
N PRO A 265 -10.93 0.89 -14.05
CA PRO A 265 -11.94 1.88 -14.39
C PRO A 265 -11.61 2.60 -15.71
N ALA A 266 -12.60 3.29 -16.28
CA ALA A 266 -12.40 4.13 -17.47
C ALA A 266 -11.53 5.37 -17.16
N ARG A 267 -11.55 5.84 -15.91
CA ARG A 267 -10.81 7.01 -15.44
C ARG A 267 -9.89 6.59 -14.31
N VAL A 268 -8.63 6.98 -14.39
CA VAL A 268 -7.60 6.63 -13.39
C VAL A 268 -6.96 7.93 -12.90
N ALA A 269 -7.12 8.24 -11.62
CA ALA A 269 -6.31 9.27 -10.97
C ALA A 269 -4.86 8.78 -10.88
N VAL A 270 -3.95 9.51 -11.53
CA VAL A 270 -2.49 9.23 -11.48
C VAL A 270 -1.77 10.18 -10.53
N ARG A 271 -2.51 11.15 -9.96
CA ARG A 271 -2.13 11.98 -8.83
C ARG A 271 -3.33 12.23 -7.96
N SER A 272 -3.13 12.27 -6.64
CA SER A 272 -4.19 12.60 -5.68
C SER A 272 -3.71 13.53 -4.59
N ARG A 273 -4.66 14.29 -4.01
CA ARG A 273 -4.43 15.06 -2.79
C ARG A 273 -5.21 14.47 -1.63
N LEU A 274 -4.62 14.53 -0.44
CA LEU A 274 -5.29 14.13 0.80
C LEU A 274 -6.25 15.24 1.26
N GLU A 275 -7.48 14.84 1.56
CA GLU A 275 -8.54 15.68 2.09
C GLU A 275 -9.12 15.10 3.38
N VAL A 276 -9.80 15.96 4.13
CA VAL A 276 -10.61 15.55 5.28
C VAL A 276 -11.79 14.71 4.77
N ALA A 277 -12.03 13.58 5.41
CA ALA A 277 -13.19 12.72 5.19
C ALA A 277 -14.47 13.36 5.79
N ASP A 278 -15.64 12.91 5.34
CA ASP A 278 -16.92 13.54 5.73
C ASP A 278 -17.21 13.39 7.23
N ALA A 279 -16.75 12.30 7.85
CA ALA A 279 -16.90 12.04 9.27
C ALA A 279 -15.57 12.22 10.03
N PRO A 280 -15.59 12.84 11.22
CA PRO A 280 -14.44 12.84 12.10
C PRO A 280 -14.16 11.43 12.65
N VAL A 281 -12.98 11.24 13.22
CA VAL A 281 -12.58 9.99 13.88
C VAL A 281 -12.38 10.21 15.37
N ASP A 282 -12.80 9.24 16.17
CA ASP A 282 -12.52 9.19 17.60
C ASP A 282 -11.19 8.45 17.81
N VAL A 283 -10.18 9.15 18.33
CA VAL A 283 -8.85 8.63 18.60
C VAL A 283 -8.69 8.38 20.09
N LEU A 284 -8.46 7.13 20.48
CA LEU A 284 -8.13 6.76 21.86
C LEU A 284 -6.66 7.12 22.10
N THR A 285 -6.38 8.08 22.98
CA THR A 285 -5.00 8.54 23.26
C THR A 285 -4.83 8.88 24.74
N ARG A 286 -3.78 9.63 25.07
CA ARG A 286 -3.36 9.98 26.43
C ARG A 286 -3.07 11.48 26.55
N ARG A 287 -3.23 12.03 27.77
CA ARG A 287 -2.84 13.40 28.11
C ARG A 287 -1.97 13.42 29.38
N PRO A 288 -0.69 13.86 29.30
CA PRO A 288 0.06 14.14 28.07
C PRO A 288 0.19 12.90 27.16
N ARG A 289 0.63 13.08 25.90
CA ARG A 289 0.87 11.99 24.94
C ARG A 289 2.15 11.20 25.30
N THR A 290 2.17 10.63 26.49
CA THR A 290 3.20 9.73 27.02
C THR A 290 2.57 8.36 27.33
N LEU A 291 3.37 7.31 27.54
CA LEU A 291 2.83 5.96 27.81
C LEU A 291 2.05 5.87 29.14
N ASP A 292 2.38 6.73 30.10
CA ASP A 292 1.79 6.86 31.42
C ASP A 292 0.72 7.96 31.52
N GLY A 293 0.52 8.75 30.46
CA GLY A 293 -0.49 9.82 30.45
C GLY A 293 -1.91 9.31 30.62
N GLU A 294 -2.78 10.16 31.17
CA GLU A 294 -4.16 9.81 31.49
C GLU A 294 -4.97 9.48 30.23
N PRO A 295 -5.79 8.42 30.22
CA PRO A 295 -6.62 8.05 29.08
C PRO A 295 -7.59 9.18 28.67
N VAL A 296 -7.54 9.55 27.39
CA VAL A 296 -8.54 10.45 26.80
C VAL A 296 -9.02 9.90 25.45
N THR A 297 -10.13 10.44 24.97
CA THR A 297 -10.62 10.24 23.60
C THR A 297 -10.74 11.60 22.94
N LEU A 298 -10.14 11.76 21.76
CA LEU A 298 -10.19 12.99 20.98
C LEU A 298 -11.02 12.76 19.73
N ARG A 299 -11.96 13.66 19.45
CA ARG A 299 -12.71 13.67 18.19
C ARG A 299 -12.03 14.63 17.23
N LEU A 300 -11.41 14.10 16.18
CA LEU A 300 -10.51 14.86 15.28
C LEU A 300 -10.97 14.80 13.82
N PRO A 301 -10.64 15.81 13.00
CA PRO A 301 -10.71 15.68 11.54
C PRO A 301 -9.94 14.45 11.07
N HIS A 302 -10.56 13.63 10.21
CA HIS A 302 -9.93 12.42 9.67
C HIS A 302 -9.39 12.71 8.27
N LEU A 303 -8.08 12.84 8.12
CA LEU A 303 -7.41 13.04 6.83
C LEU A 303 -7.10 11.67 6.21
N ALA A 304 -8.08 11.10 5.53
CA ALA A 304 -7.98 9.77 4.90
C ALA A 304 -8.76 9.64 3.59
N ARG A 305 -9.12 10.75 2.95
CA ARG A 305 -9.81 10.76 1.65
C ARG A 305 -8.90 11.31 0.57
N PHE A 306 -8.47 10.46 -0.36
CA PHE A 306 -7.69 10.90 -1.51
C PHE A 306 -8.59 11.27 -2.68
N VAL A 307 -8.37 12.45 -3.25
CA VAL A 307 -9.11 12.98 -4.40
C VAL A 307 -8.16 13.18 -5.56
N GLY A 308 -8.51 12.63 -6.72
CA GLY A 308 -7.71 12.74 -7.94
C GLY A 308 -7.54 14.20 -8.37
N THR A 309 -6.29 14.65 -8.47
CA THR A 309 -5.93 15.99 -8.97
C THR A 309 -5.52 15.96 -10.43
N THR A 310 -4.94 14.84 -10.88
CA THR A 310 -4.70 14.53 -12.30
C THR A 310 -5.37 13.21 -12.62
N VAL A 311 -6.37 13.26 -13.51
CA VAL A 311 -7.19 12.10 -13.88
C VAL A 311 -7.05 11.84 -15.37
N VAL A 312 -6.65 10.61 -15.70
CA VAL A 312 -6.44 10.16 -17.07
C VAL A 312 -7.68 9.38 -17.52
N GLU A 313 -8.23 9.77 -18.67
CA GLU A 313 -9.14 8.91 -19.43
C GLU A 313 -8.31 7.76 -20.01
N ARG A 314 -8.53 6.54 -19.53
CA ARG A 314 -7.70 5.38 -19.81
C ARG A 314 -7.62 5.15 -21.34
N PRO A 315 -6.42 5.25 -21.96
CA PRO A 315 -6.27 5.02 -23.39
C PRO A 315 -6.47 3.54 -23.72
N ALA A 316 -6.79 3.19 -24.96
CA ALA A 316 -7.01 1.79 -25.34
C ALA A 316 -5.76 0.92 -25.16
N ALA A 317 -4.59 1.52 -25.40
CA ALA A 317 -3.28 0.92 -25.19
C ALA A 317 -2.20 1.99 -25.03
N TYR A 318 -1.01 1.57 -24.62
CA TYR A 318 0.22 2.34 -24.75
C TYR A 318 1.15 1.69 -25.77
N LEU A 319 1.89 2.50 -26.52
CA LEU A 319 3.09 2.08 -27.24
C LEU A 319 4.30 2.46 -26.40
N VAL A 320 5.17 1.50 -26.10
CA VAL A 320 6.27 1.68 -25.15
C VAL A 320 7.57 1.03 -25.64
N PRO A 321 8.75 1.54 -25.25
CA PRO A 321 10.04 0.96 -25.60
C PRO A 321 10.27 -0.40 -24.93
N PRO A 322 11.23 -1.20 -25.41
CA PRO A 322 11.51 -2.55 -24.89
C PRO A 322 11.70 -2.64 -23.37
N GLY A 323 12.41 -1.68 -22.76
CA GLY A 323 12.67 -1.69 -21.31
C GLY A 323 11.39 -1.55 -20.47
N LEU A 324 10.54 -0.58 -20.83
CA LEU A 324 9.25 -0.37 -20.16
C LEU A 324 8.27 -1.52 -20.47
N ALA A 325 8.27 -2.04 -21.70
CA ALA A 325 7.51 -3.22 -22.09
C ALA A 325 7.85 -4.45 -21.22
N ALA A 326 9.14 -4.74 -21.07
CA ALA A 326 9.62 -5.85 -20.24
C ALA A 326 9.26 -5.65 -18.76
N HIS A 327 9.28 -4.40 -18.26
CA HIS A 327 8.86 -4.09 -16.90
C HIS A 327 7.35 -4.31 -16.72
N LEU A 328 6.51 -3.79 -17.62
CA LEU A 328 5.06 -4.00 -17.58
C LEU A 328 4.69 -5.49 -17.62
N ALA A 329 5.41 -6.29 -18.42
CA ALA A 329 5.23 -7.74 -18.45
C ALA A 329 5.49 -8.40 -17.08
N ARG A 330 6.43 -7.89 -16.27
CA ARG A 330 6.68 -8.40 -14.90
C ARG A 330 5.51 -8.15 -13.94
N HIS A 331 4.65 -7.17 -14.23
CA HIS A 331 3.39 -6.98 -13.51
C HIS A 331 2.27 -7.91 -13.99
N GLY A 332 2.54 -8.82 -14.93
CA GLY A 332 1.56 -9.74 -15.50
C GLY A 332 0.73 -9.14 -16.64
N LEU A 333 1.09 -7.94 -17.13
CA LEU A 333 0.43 -7.36 -18.29
C LEU A 333 0.82 -8.11 -19.57
N ARG A 334 -0.14 -8.38 -20.45
CA ARG A 334 0.15 -8.87 -21.80
C ARG A 334 0.72 -7.74 -22.64
N VAL A 335 1.82 -8.04 -23.30
CA VAL A 335 2.61 -7.14 -24.13
C VAL A 335 2.74 -7.77 -25.51
N GLU A 336 2.39 -7.01 -26.54
CA GLU A 336 2.40 -7.45 -27.94
C GLU A 336 3.36 -6.57 -28.74
N PRO A 337 4.00 -7.06 -29.81
CA PRO A 337 4.73 -6.18 -30.72
C PRO A 337 3.82 -5.08 -31.28
N ALA A 338 4.31 -3.84 -31.35
CA ALA A 338 3.50 -2.73 -31.89
C ALA A 338 3.17 -2.91 -33.39
N GLY A 339 3.98 -3.69 -34.11
CA GLY A 339 3.85 -3.92 -35.55
C GLY A 339 4.29 -2.70 -36.38
N ASP A 340 4.07 -2.78 -37.69
CA ASP A 340 4.54 -1.77 -38.64
C ASP A 340 3.49 -0.74 -39.04
N ALA A 341 2.25 -0.89 -38.55
CA ALA A 341 1.15 -0.02 -38.89
C ALA A 341 1.28 1.35 -38.23
N THR A 342 0.88 2.40 -38.95
CA THR A 342 0.67 3.73 -38.38
C THR A 342 -0.54 3.71 -37.47
N ALA A 343 -0.38 4.14 -36.22
CA ALA A 343 -1.46 4.29 -35.25
C ALA A 343 -1.78 5.76 -35.01
N HIS A 344 -3.03 6.05 -34.64
CA HIS A 344 -3.40 7.36 -34.12
C HIS A 344 -3.01 7.43 -32.63
N VAL A 345 -2.06 8.30 -32.30
CA VAL A 345 -1.46 8.35 -30.97
C VAL A 345 -1.48 9.76 -30.39
N GLU A 346 -1.48 9.83 -29.07
CA GLU A 346 -1.12 11.05 -28.35
C GLU A 346 0.29 10.90 -27.80
N VAL A 347 1.13 11.89 -28.08
CA VAL A 347 2.50 11.96 -27.56
C VAL A 347 2.61 13.14 -26.63
N ALA A 348 3.06 12.88 -25.40
CA ALA A 348 3.36 13.92 -24.44
C ALA A 348 4.72 14.56 -24.74
N ARG A 349 4.76 15.89 -24.75
CA ARG A 349 5.98 16.69 -24.75
C ARG A 349 6.13 17.36 -23.40
N VAL A 350 7.31 17.23 -22.80
CA VAL A 350 7.60 17.79 -21.48
C VAL A 350 7.72 19.30 -21.56
N GLU A 351 6.92 20.01 -20.76
CA GLU A 351 6.90 21.48 -20.71
C GLU A 351 7.66 22.00 -19.49
N SER A 352 7.55 21.30 -18.36
CA SER A 352 8.31 21.61 -17.16
C SER A 352 8.49 20.39 -16.26
N LEU A 353 9.53 20.46 -15.43
CA LEU A 353 9.73 19.59 -14.28
C LEU A 353 9.61 20.50 -13.05
N GLY A 354 8.55 20.35 -12.29
CA GLY A 354 8.38 21.01 -11.00
C GLY A 354 9.20 20.28 -9.95
N ALA A 355 10.03 20.98 -9.20
CA ALA A 355 10.41 20.50 -7.88
C ALA A 355 9.18 20.64 -6.99
N THR A 356 8.63 19.55 -6.48
CA THR A 356 7.51 19.64 -5.53
C THR A 356 8.06 20.21 -4.22
N GLU A 357 7.98 21.53 -4.04
CA GLU A 357 8.04 22.15 -2.71
C GLU A 357 6.74 21.78 -1.97
N GLY A 358 6.64 20.52 -1.52
CA GLY A 358 5.39 19.96 -1.03
C GLY A 358 5.61 18.86 -0.01
N ARG A 359 6.01 19.27 1.20
CA ARG A 359 5.94 18.56 2.49
C ARG A 359 6.48 17.11 2.50
N ALA A 360 7.59 16.91 3.21
CA ALA A 360 8.15 15.61 3.57
C ALA A 360 7.19 14.68 4.35
N ILE A 361 6.02 15.19 4.80
CA ILE A 361 4.99 14.49 5.58
C ILE A 361 4.51 13.16 4.98
N LEU A 362 4.60 12.95 3.67
CA LEU A 362 4.01 11.78 3.02
C LEU A 362 4.94 11.13 1.97
N GLU A 363 6.25 11.15 2.20
CA GLU A 363 7.24 10.58 1.27
C GLU A 363 6.96 11.03 -0.19
N ALA A 364 7.04 12.34 -0.41
CA ALA A 364 6.78 12.98 -1.69
C ALA A 364 7.58 12.34 -2.84
N ALA A 365 7.03 12.39 -4.06
CA ALA A 365 7.71 11.96 -5.27
C ALA A 365 9.11 12.58 -5.36
N GLN A 366 10.13 11.76 -5.60
CA GLN A 366 11.53 12.15 -5.66
C GLN A 366 11.85 13.00 -6.88
N THR A 367 11.16 12.76 -8.00
CA THR A 367 11.39 13.45 -9.29
C THR A 367 10.50 14.67 -9.51
N GLY A 368 9.56 14.93 -8.59
CA GLY A 368 8.67 16.08 -8.65
C GLY A 368 7.60 15.99 -9.74
N ASP A 369 6.97 17.12 -10.07
CA ASP A 369 5.80 17.17 -10.94
C ASP A 369 6.21 17.35 -12.41
N VAL A 370 5.95 16.36 -13.28
CA VAL A 370 6.17 16.53 -14.73
C VAL A 370 4.91 17.12 -15.36
N ALA A 371 5.01 18.31 -15.95
CA ALA A 371 3.94 18.91 -16.74
C ALA A 371 4.19 18.67 -18.23
N VAL A 372 3.15 18.31 -18.98
CA VAL A 372 3.26 17.97 -20.41
C VAL A 372 2.18 18.64 -21.26
N SER A 373 2.46 18.80 -22.55
CA SER A 373 1.45 19.06 -23.58
C SER A 373 1.24 17.79 -24.42
N TRP A 374 -0.02 17.46 -24.69
CA TRP A 374 -0.37 16.28 -25.50
C TRP A 374 -0.62 16.69 -26.95
N ARG A 375 -0.06 15.94 -27.90
CA ARG A 375 -0.28 16.15 -29.34
C ARG A 375 -0.78 14.88 -30.01
N GLU A 376 -1.93 14.98 -30.65
CA GLU A 376 -2.47 13.93 -31.50
C GLU A 376 -1.75 13.90 -32.85
N GLN A 377 -1.36 12.70 -33.27
CA GLN A 377 -0.70 12.49 -34.56
C GLN A 377 -0.83 11.04 -35.03
N ALA A 378 -0.81 10.85 -36.35
CA ALA A 378 -0.65 9.53 -36.96
C ALA A 378 0.85 9.20 -37.01
N ARG A 379 1.30 8.22 -36.23
CA ARG A 379 2.72 7.85 -36.15
C ARG A 379 2.91 6.35 -36.10
N ARG A 380 3.95 5.86 -36.78
CA ARG A 380 4.42 4.47 -36.65
C ARG A 380 5.26 4.36 -35.37
N ALA A 381 5.06 3.28 -34.61
CA ALA A 381 5.89 2.98 -33.46
C ALA A 381 7.37 2.82 -33.88
N PRO A 382 8.35 3.27 -33.07
CA PRO A 382 9.75 2.97 -33.33
C PRO A 382 9.99 1.46 -33.32
N GLU A 383 11.05 1.02 -33.99
CA GLU A 383 11.41 -0.40 -34.05
C GLU A 383 11.63 -0.98 -32.63
N GLY A 384 11.16 -2.20 -32.42
CA GLY A 384 11.24 -2.91 -31.13
C GLY A 384 10.22 -2.46 -30.07
N TRP A 385 9.44 -1.41 -30.32
CA TRP A 385 8.39 -1.00 -29.40
C TRP A 385 7.26 -2.02 -29.33
N SER A 386 6.61 -2.04 -28.18
CA SER A 386 5.49 -2.94 -27.87
C SER A 386 4.22 -2.16 -27.61
N ARG A 387 3.08 -2.78 -27.94
CA ARG A 387 1.74 -2.36 -27.58
C ARG A 387 1.30 -3.07 -26.30
N VAL A 388 0.81 -2.30 -25.34
CA VAL A 388 0.25 -2.79 -24.07
C VAL A 388 -1.18 -2.30 -23.96
N SER A 389 -2.16 -3.18 -24.17
CA SER A 389 -3.56 -2.80 -23.99
C SER A 389 -3.85 -2.53 -22.51
N THR A 390 -4.70 -1.56 -22.22
CA THR A 390 -5.12 -1.26 -20.85
C THR A 390 -6.41 -1.99 -20.45
N ASP A 391 -7.14 -2.59 -21.41
CA ASP A 391 -8.31 -3.44 -21.12
C ASP A 391 -7.87 -4.88 -20.85
N GLN A 392 -7.25 -5.05 -19.68
CA GLN A 392 -6.84 -6.34 -19.14
C GLN A 392 -6.68 -6.23 -17.62
N PRO A 393 -6.61 -7.38 -16.89
CA PRO A 393 -6.21 -7.36 -15.50
C PRO A 393 -4.92 -6.55 -15.32
N HIS A 394 -4.86 -5.79 -14.23
CA HIS A 394 -3.74 -4.91 -13.88
C HIS A 394 -3.52 -3.72 -14.83
N GLY A 395 -4.42 -3.45 -15.79
CA GLY A 395 -4.27 -2.36 -16.76
C GLY A 395 -4.12 -0.96 -16.14
N ALA A 396 -4.57 -0.74 -14.90
CA ALA A 396 -4.33 0.50 -14.17
C ALA A 396 -2.84 0.72 -13.81
N ILE A 397 -2.05 -0.35 -13.66
CA ILE A 397 -0.59 -0.26 -13.50
C ILE A 397 0.04 0.32 -14.78
N ALA A 398 -0.43 -0.10 -15.95
CA ALA A 398 0.04 0.46 -17.22
C ALA A 398 -0.22 1.97 -17.29
N VAL A 399 -1.41 2.41 -16.83
CA VAL A 399 -1.73 3.84 -16.75
C VAL A 399 -0.79 4.57 -15.78
N TYR A 400 -0.61 4.07 -14.55
CA TYR A 400 0.34 4.70 -13.62
C TYR A 400 1.75 4.83 -14.19
N LEU A 401 2.32 3.73 -14.72
CA LEU A 401 3.70 3.73 -15.18
C LEU A 401 3.91 4.51 -16.50
N CYS A 402 2.93 4.51 -17.41
CA CYS A 402 3.09 5.13 -18.73
C CYS A 402 2.68 6.61 -18.78
N GLU A 403 2.04 7.13 -17.74
CA GLU A 403 1.61 8.52 -17.71
C GLU A 403 2.73 9.40 -17.14
N PRO A 404 3.25 10.38 -17.90
CA PRO A 404 4.35 11.24 -17.43
C PRO A 404 3.98 12.05 -16.20
N GLU A 405 2.70 12.45 -16.09
CA GLU A 405 2.16 13.23 -14.99
C GLU A 405 1.91 12.41 -13.73
N SER A 406 2.17 11.09 -13.72
CA SER A 406 1.93 10.25 -12.55
C SER A 406 2.93 10.54 -11.41
N ASP A 407 2.45 10.67 -10.18
CA ASP A 407 3.27 10.83 -8.97
C ASP A 407 3.95 9.53 -8.51
N ASP A 408 3.73 8.43 -9.22
CA ASP A 408 4.41 7.16 -9.01
C ASP A 408 4.65 6.44 -10.36
N GLY A 409 4.94 7.22 -11.41
CA GLY A 409 5.11 6.71 -12.79
C GLY A 409 6.49 6.13 -13.09
N ALA A 410 6.76 5.86 -14.37
CA ALA A 410 8.03 5.26 -14.80
C ALA A 410 9.28 6.10 -14.48
N VAL A 411 9.18 7.44 -14.50
CA VAL A 411 10.30 8.33 -14.15
C VAL A 411 10.64 8.20 -12.66
N GLU A 412 9.62 8.30 -11.81
CA GLU A 412 9.74 8.20 -10.37
C GLU A 412 10.26 6.82 -9.92
N ASN A 413 9.90 5.76 -10.64
CA ASN A 413 10.40 4.41 -10.40
C ASN A 413 11.76 4.13 -11.08
N GLY A 414 12.36 5.13 -11.75
CA GLY A 414 13.67 5.00 -12.41
C GLY A 414 13.69 4.01 -13.57
N LEU A 415 12.55 3.79 -14.23
CA LEU A 415 12.38 2.90 -15.38
C LEU A 415 12.64 3.62 -16.71
N VAL A 416 12.46 4.93 -16.70
CA VAL A 416 12.73 5.86 -17.80
C VAL A 416 13.60 6.97 -17.22
N GLU A 417 14.61 7.40 -17.98
CA GLU A 417 15.44 8.55 -17.58
C GLU A 417 14.58 9.81 -17.44
N ALA A 418 14.91 10.68 -16.47
CA ALA A 418 14.19 11.94 -16.30
C ALA A 418 14.28 12.77 -17.61
N PRO A 419 13.15 13.07 -18.26
CA PRO A 419 13.16 13.74 -19.55
C PRO A 419 13.52 15.22 -19.42
N ALA A 420 14.20 15.82 -20.41
CA ALA A 420 14.44 17.25 -20.44
C ALA A 420 13.20 18.03 -20.93
N VAL A 421 13.12 19.32 -20.60
CA VAL A 421 12.09 20.20 -21.18
C VAL A 421 12.22 20.20 -22.70
N GLY A 422 11.11 19.93 -23.38
CA GLY A 422 11.02 19.78 -24.82
C GLY A 422 11.11 18.34 -25.30
N ASP A 423 11.52 17.38 -24.47
CA ASP A 423 11.58 15.96 -24.87
C ASP A 423 10.18 15.36 -25.04
N GLU A 424 10.09 14.33 -25.88
CA GLU A 424 8.90 13.48 -25.97
C GLU A 424 8.99 12.37 -24.92
N PHE A 425 7.91 12.16 -24.18
CA PHE A 425 7.85 11.08 -23.21
C PHE A 425 7.78 9.72 -23.93
N PRO A 426 8.58 8.71 -23.53
CA PRO A 426 8.67 7.44 -24.24
C PRO A 426 7.55 6.46 -23.83
N ALA A 427 6.30 6.94 -23.84
CA ALA A 427 5.10 6.13 -23.76
C ALA A 427 3.95 6.88 -24.46
N TRP A 428 3.44 6.33 -25.56
CA TRP A 428 2.44 6.99 -26.39
C TRP A 428 1.07 6.38 -26.17
N ARG A 429 0.04 7.20 -25.95
CA ARG A 429 -1.34 6.73 -25.82
C ARG A 429 -1.87 6.34 -27.20
N VAL A 430 -2.54 5.19 -27.30
CA VAL A 430 -3.30 4.80 -28.49
C VAL A 430 -4.76 5.20 -28.28
N ARG A 431 -5.30 5.99 -29.21
CA ARG A 431 -6.71 6.43 -29.21
C ARG A 431 -7.64 5.40 -29.83
#